data_AF-A0AAV8YVC3-F1
#
_entry.id   AF-A0AAV8YVC3-F1
#
_cell.length_a   1.000
_cell.length_b   1.000
_cell.length_c   1.000
_cell.angle_alpha   90.00
_cell.angle_beta   90.00
_cell.angle_gamma   90.00
#
_symmetry.space_group_name_H-M   'P 1'
#
loop_
_entity.id
_entity.type
_entity.pdbx_description
1 polymer ?
#
loop_
_entity_poly.entity_id
_entity_poly.type
_entity_poly.pdbx_seq_one_letter_code
_entity_poly.pdbx_strand_id
1 'polypeptide(L)'
;MEEKKKRKREKAERIFFLNDPNLKTKVPIEYLSHKEKYEEAIRKACLVFQKVQQLQNEGKGGMDNFREILGGQLGSAILKDGHPLTLHYVMFIPTLMGQGISSNKRSGFKRDGITELGHGTFIRGLETTATYDPKTEEFVLNSPTLTSYKWWPGDVMGQSANYAIVVAQLYTQGKCHGIHPFIVQLRDEDTHEPLPGIKVGEIGCKLGMNSTNNGYLGFENVRIPRTNMLMKNNQVLPDGTYVQSPSSKLTYGTMIFVRVVLVQDAATYLKKAVTIATRYSAVRHQSQIKPDEPEPQIIDFITQQYKLFPYIATCFAFQYTASWLWDIYNNVTGELETGHLDNLPELHAASCVLKAVSSADAALGIETLRLACGGHGYMTSSNLPSTYGLVTAMCTYEGENTVLLLQTARYLIKIWQNKTNLQKLPTVRYLENSLYKNIPFEKSIEWIISALQQTAAGKIDIANRHILANESGVGKRTRMPGITLPLSCKLRQSWGLVLKQLLELYAVHTILRSTGDLLRFTNTLSKDVEVLQTWLEELLACIRPNAVGIVDRFRYARRSALVGF
;
A
#
# COMPACT_ATOMS: atom_id res chain seq x y z
N MET A 1 18.21 15.72 20.28
CA MET A 1 18.44 14.78 21.40
C MET A 1 17.44 13.63 21.39
N GLU A 2 16.16 13.96 21.21
CA GLU A 2 15.01 13.04 21.07
C GLU A 2 15.21 11.89 20.09
N GLU A 3 15.74 12.14 18.88
CA GLU A 3 16.02 11.08 17.91
C GLU A 3 16.99 10.00 18.44
N LYS A 4 18.00 10.38 19.25
CA LYS A 4 18.88 9.41 19.92
C LYS A 4 18.13 8.60 21.00
N LYS A 5 17.09 9.15 21.63
CA LYS A 5 16.22 8.42 22.57
C LYS A 5 15.32 7.44 21.81
N LYS A 6 14.64 7.85 20.72
CA LYS A 6 13.83 6.94 19.87
C LYS A 6 14.68 5.77 19.36
N ARG A 7 15.86 6.05 18.79
CA ARG A 7 16.81 5.04 18.30
C ARG A 7 17.29 4.04 19.38
N LYS A 8 17.40 4.45 20.66
CA LYS A 8 17.73 3.53 21.76
C LYS A 8 16.54 2.64 22.14
N ARG A 9 15.32 3.20 22.17
CA ARG A 9 14.08 2.47 22.45
C ARG A 9 13.76 1.41 21.38
N GLU A 10 13.80 1.78 20.10
CA GLU A 10 13.64 0.83 18.97
C GLU A 10 14.61 -0.37 19.07
N LYS A 11 15.87 -0.10 19.46
CA LYS A 11 16.89 -1.16 19.62
C LYS A 11 16.57 -2.08 20.80
N ALA A 12 16.11 -1.52 21.93
CA ALA A 12 15.73 -2.30 23.10
C ALA A 12 14.49 -3.18 22.82
N GLU A 13 13.47 -2.62 22.17
CA GLU A 13 12.25 -3.35 21.77
C GLU A 13 12.60 -4.49 20.79
N ARG A 14 13.40 -4.25 19.76
CA ARG A 14 13.89 -5.30 18.86
C ARG A 14 14.63 -6.43 19.60
N ILE A 15 15.46 -6.09 20.58
CA ILE A 15 16.18 -7.09 21.41
C ILE A 15 15.19 -7.90 22.24
N PHE A 16 14.19 -7.26 22.85
CA PHE A 16 13.16 -7.90 23.70
C PHE A 16 12.29 -8.93 22.94
N PHE A 17 11.93 -8.64 21.70
CA PHE A 17 11.18 -9.59 20.86
C PHE A 17 12.09 -10.63 20.20
N LEU A 18 13.23 -10.22 19.61
CA LEU A 18 14.06 -11.14 18.82
C LEU A 18 14.87 -12.14 19.66
N ASN A 19 15.21 -11.83 20.92
CA ASN A 19 16.00 -12.77 21.74
C ASN A 19 15.15 -13.88 22.37
N ASP A 20 13.83 -13.70 22.45
CA ASP A 20 12.92 -14.66 23.07
C ASP A 20 13.02 -16.05 22.42
N PRO A 21 13.27 -17.12 23.17
CA PRO A 21 13.35 -18.47 22.62
C PRO A 21 12.01 -18.98 22.08
N ASN A 22 10.86 -18.54 22.64
CA ASN A 22 9.53 -19.01 22.24
C ASN A 22 9.07 -18.44 20.89
N LEU A 23 9.63 -17.30 20.47
CA LEU A 23 9.40 -16.73 19.13
C LEU A 23 10.35 -17.30 18.06
N LYS A 24 11.34 -18.11 18.44
CA LYS A 24 12.19 -18.82 17.48
C LYS A 24 11.43 -20.02 16.90
N THR A 25 11.55 -20.19 15.59
CA THR A 25 10.93 -21.31 14.87
C THR A 25 11.89 -22.50 14.93
N LYS A 26 11.45 -23.66 15.41
CA LYS A 26 12.30 -24.87 15.51
C LYS A 26 12.64 -25.44 14.12
N VAL A 27 11.67 -25.40 13.22
CA VAL A 27 11.79 -25.76 11.80
C VAL A 27 11.60 -24.47 10.97
N PRO A 28 12.35 -24.27 9.87
CA PRO A 28 12.08 -23.17 8.95
C PRO A 28 10.64 -23.24 8.40
N ILE A 29 9.95 -22.09 8.37
CA ILE A 29 8.53 -21.98 7.94
C ILE A 29 8.34 -22.59 6.54
N GLU A 30 9.37 -22.48 5.71
CA GLU A 30 9.41 -22.95 4.32
C GLU A 30 9.09 -24.44 4.19
N TYR A 31 9.51 -25.27 5.15
CA TYR A 31 9.31 -26.73 5.14
C TYR A 31 8.00 -27.20 5.81
N LEU A 32 7.25 -26.30 6.45
CA LEU A 32 5.99 -26.63 7.10
C LEU A 32 4.86 -26.83 6.08
N SER A 33 3.93 -27.74 6.38
CA SER A 33 2.66 -27.86 5.63
C SER A 33 1.80 -26.61 5.80
N HIS A 34 0.76 -26.46 4.95
CA HIS A 34 -0.14 -25.30 5.00
C HIS A 34 -0.81 -25.12 6.38
N LYS A 35 -1.24 -26.23 6.99
CA LYS A 35 -1.82 -26.24 8.34
C LYS A 35 -0.81 -25.78 9.41
N GLU A 36 0.38 -26.36 9.41
CA GLU A 36 1.43 -26.04 10.40
C GLU A 36 1.92 -24.57 10.27
N LYS A 37 1.95 -24.02 9.05
CA LYS A 37 2.25 -22.59 8.81
C LYS A 37 1.26 -21.68 9.51
N TYR A 38 -0.03 -21.98 9.40
CA TYR A 38 -1.11 -21.23 10.04
C TYR A 38 -1.07 -21.37 11.57
N GLU A 39 -0.92 -22.59 12.10
CA GLU A 39 -0.82 -22.84 13.55
C GLU A 39 0.38 -22.11 14.18
N GLU A 40 1.55 -22.17 13.55
CA GLU A 40 2.75 -21.44 14.01
C GLU A 40 2.58 -19.92 13.90
N ALA A 41 1.84 -19.42 12.90
CA ALA A 41 1.53 -18.01 12.75
C ALA A 41 0.57 -17.50 13.85
N ILE A 42 -0.47 -18.27 14.22
CA ILE A 42 -1.32 -17.98 15.39
C ILE A 42 -0.45 -17.96 16.65
N ARG A 43 0.30 -19.04 16.91
CA ARG A 43 1.10 -19.21 18.12
C ARG A 43 2.06 -18.02 18.33
N LYS A 44 2.78 -17.63 17.28
CA LYS A 44 3.66 -16.46 17.30
C LYS A 44 2.89 -15.16 17.51
N ALA A 45 1.76 -14.97 16.83
CA ALA A 45 0.96 -13.77 16.99
C ALA A 45 0.47 -13.62 18.45
N CYS A 46 -0.13 -14.66 19.04
CA CYS A 46 -0.57 -14.65 20.44
C CYS A 46 0.55 -14.30 21.42
N LEU A 47 1.75 -14.87 21.24
CA LEU A 47 2.93 -14.53 22.06
C LEU A 47 3.40 -13.08 21.87
N VAL A 48 3.34 -12.55 20.63
CA VAL A 48 3.61 -11.13 20.37
C VAL A 48 2.58 -10.25 21.08
N PHE A 49 1.30 -10.60 21.07
CA PHE A 49 0.25 -9.84 21.78
C PHE A 49 0.45 -9.83 23.30
N GLN A 50 0.74 -10.97 23.92
CA GLN A 50 1.08 -11.04 25.35
C GLN A 50 2.27 -10.14 25.71
N LYS A 51 3.32 -10.13 24.87
CA LYS A 51 4.48 -9.24 25.03
C LYS A 51 4.15 -7.76 24.84
N VAL A 52 3.30 -7.40 23.88
CA VAL A 52 2.88 -6.00 23.69
C VAL A 52 2.01 -5.54 24.87
N GLN A 53 1.15 -6.40 25.40
CA GLN A 53 0.38 -6.13 26.61
C GLN A 53 1.30 -5.94 27.84
N GLN A 54 2.35 -6.76 27.98
CA GLN A 54 3.37 -6.56 29.01
C GLN A 54 4.04 -5.17 28.87
N LEU A 55 4.48 -4.80 27.66
CA LEU A 55 5.09 -3.48 27.41
C LEU A 55 4.13 -2.31 27.67
N GLN A 56 2.83 -2.51 27.47
CA GLN A 56 1.78 -1.55 27.80
C GLN A 56 1.62 -1.40 29.32
N ASN A 57 1.58 -2.51 30.05
CA ASN A 57 1.55 -2.52 31.52
C ASN A 57 2.80 -1.90 32.15
N GLU A 58 3.96 -2.00 31.50
CA GLU A 58 5.21 -1.34 31.89
C GLU A 58 5.24 0.18 31.56
N GLY A 59 4.13 0.78 31.09
CA GLY A 59 4.05 2.20 30.73
C GLY A 59 4.84 2.59 29.48
N LYS A 60 5.32 1.61 28.71
CA LYS A 60 6.09 1.81 27.45
C LYS A 60 5.22 1.67 26.20
N GLY A 61 3.97 1.24 26.35
CA GLY A 61 3.01 1.05 25.26
C GLY A 61 2.37 2.35 24.78
N GLY A 62 2.53 2.66 23.49
CA GLY A 62 1.70 3.62 22.76
C GLY A 62 1.01 2.94 21.57
N MET A 63 -0.06 3.53 21.02
CA MET A 63 -0.76 2.98 19.84
C MET A 63 0.17 2.82 18.63
N ASP A 64 1.14 3.72 18.44
CA ASP A 64 2.16 3.63 17.38
C ASP A 64 3.02 2.35 17.49
N ASN A 65 3.25 1.85 18.71
CA ASN A 65 3.99 0.60 18.92
C ASN A 65 3.26 -0.57 18.24
N PHE A 66 1.93 -0.65 18.31
CA PHE A 66 1.19 -1.77 17.71
C PHE A 66 1.39 -1.83 16.20
N ARG A 67 1.40 -0.68 15.51
CA ARG A 67 1.68 -0.61 14.06
C ARG A 67 3.13 -0.95 13.72
N GLU A 68 4.12 -0.36 14.42
CA GLU A 68 5.53 -0.66 14.16
C GLU A 68 5.90 -2.13 14.52
N ILE A 69 5.23 -2.74 15.50
CA ILE A 69 5.47 -4.12 15.96
C ILE A 69 4.74 -5.17 15.10
N LEU A 70 3.51 -4.91 14.62
CA LEU A 70 2.71 -5.90 13.90
C LEU A 70 2.83 -5.79 12.36
N GLY A 71 2.91 -4.57 11.82
CA GLY A 71 3.09 -4.34 10.37
C GLY A 71 4.52 -3.95 9.96
N GLY A 72 5.28 -3.32 10.87
CA GLY A 72 6.58 -2.74 10.54
C GLY A 72 7.75 -3.72 10.38
N GLN A 73 8.98 -3.16 10.46
CA GLN A 73 10.24 -3.91 10.33
C GLN A 73 10.43 -5.04 11.37
N LEU A 74 9.68 -5.01 12.48
CA LEU A 74 9.71 -6.04 13.50
C LEU A 74 8.67 -7.14 13.24
N GLY A 75 7.45 -6.76 12.82
CA GLY A 75 6.39 -7.69 12.44
C GLY A 75 6.85 -8.64 11.33
N SER A 76 7.37 -8.06 10.24
CA SER A 76 7.99 -8.80 9.12
C SER A 76 9.21 -9.66 9.48
N ALA A 77 9.81 -9.48 10.68
CA ALA A 77 10.89 -10.31 11.19
C ALA A 77 10.39 -11.58 11.88
N ILE A 78 9.25 -11.49 12.57
CA ILE A 78 8.68 -12.55 13.41
C ILE A 78 7.64 -13.35 12.59
N LEU A 79 6.88 -12.65 11.74
CA LEU A 79 5.70 -13.10 11.01
C LEU A 79 5.92 -12.83 9.51
N LYS A 80 6.80 -13.63 8.88
CA LYS A 80 7.32 -13.40 7.51
C LYS A 80 6.22 -13.21 6.45
N ASP A 81 5.23 -14.11 6.45
CA ASP A 81 4.16 -14.20 5.43
C ASP A 81 2.83 -13.61 5.95
N GLY A 82 2.89 -12.63 6.86
CA GLY A 82 1.72 -12.09 7.55
C GLY A 82 1.29 -12.92 8.76
N HIS A 83 0.15 -12.56 9.38
CA HIS A 83 -0.41 -13.30 10.51
C HIS A 83 -1.94 -13.17 10.59
N PRO A 84 -2.67 -14.16 11.17
CA PRO A 84 -4.14 -14.18 11.20
C PRO A 84 -4.86 -13.11 12.03
N LEU A 85 -4.18 -12.02 12.39
CA LEU A 85 -4.70 -10.90 13.17
C LEU A 85 -4.37 -9.54 12.51
N THR A 86 -3.76 -9.49 11.32
CA THR A 86 -3.33 -8.23 10.68
C THR A 86 -4.54 -7.33 10.36
N LEU A 87 -5.56 -7.89 9.71
CA LEU A 87 -6.74 -7.10 9.28
C LEU A 87 -7.65 -6.64 10.42
N HIS A 88 -7.47 -7.17 11.63
CA HIS A 88 -8.12 -6.63 12.83
C HIS A 88 -7.63 -5.21 13.17
N TYR A 89 -6.34 -4.95 13.02
CA TYR A 89 -5.75 -3.64 13.33
C TYR A 89 -5.75 -2.69 12.13
N VAL A 90 -5.58 -3.21 10.91
CA VAL A 90 -5.47 -2.39 9.70
C VAL A 90 -6.82 -1.91 9.17
N MET A 91 -7.87 -2.74 9.25
CA MET A 91 -9.20 -2.42 8.72
C MET A 91 -10.22 -2.24 9.84
N PHE A 92 -10.42 -3.28 10.67
CA PHE A 92 -11.58 -3.36 11.55
C PHE A 92 -11.64 -2.26 12.62
N ILE A 93 -10.57 -2.10 13.40
CA ILE A 93 -10.52 -1.07 14.45
C ILE A 93 -10.69 0.34 13.84
N PRO A 94 -9.97 0.71 12.76
CA PRO A 94 -10.24 1.94 12.02
C PRO A 94 -11.68 2.09 11.51
N THR A 95 -12.30 1.05 10.97
CA THR A 95 -13.70 1.09 10.50
C THR A 95 -14.68 1.31 11.65
N LEU A 96 -14.51 0.61 12.78
CA LEU A 96 -15.37 0.76 13.96
C LEU A 96 -15.22 2.15 14.61
N MET A 97 -13.99 2.68 14.70
CA MET A 97 -13.75 4.06 15.16
C MET A 97 -14.27 5.11 14.16
N GLY A 98 -14.10 4.83 12.87
CA GLY A 98 -14.44 5.72 11.76
C GLY A 98 -15.95 5.83 11.50
N GLN A 99 -16.70 4.73 11.66
CA GLN A 99 -18.09 4.59 11.18
C GLN A 99 -19.09 4.08 12.26
N GLY A 100 -18.62 3.66 13.44
CA GLY A 100 -19.47 3.27 14.56
C GLY A 100 -19.96 4.43 15.43
N ILE A 101 -21.12 4.26 16.09
CA ILE A 101 -21.64 5.18 17.12
C ILE A 101 -20.94 4.89 18.46
N SER A 102 -20.79 5.90 19.32
CA SER A 102 -20.19 5.79 20.66
C SER A 102 -20.85 4.73 21.56
N SER A 103 -22.15 4.48 21.43
CA SER A 103 -22.88 3.42 22.15
C SER A 103 -22.55 2.01 21.68
N ASN A 104 -22.12 1.83 20.43
CA ASN A 104 -21.67 0.55 19.88
C ASN A 104 -20.21 0.22 20.23
N LYS A 105 -19.55 1.03 21.08
CA LYS A 105 -18.20 0.76 21.62
C LYS A 105 -18.20 -0.33 22.71
N ARG A 106 -18.99 -1.39 22.55
CA ARG A 106 -18.78 -2.62 23.33
C ARG A 106 -17.45 -3.25 22.89
N SER A 107 -16.66 -3.71 23.85
CA SER A 107 -15.29 -4.20 23.64
C SER A 107 -15.28 -5.66 23.19
N GLY A 108 -14.74 -5.97 21.99
CA GLY A 108 -14.44 -7.37 21.60
C GLY A 108 -14.44 -7.72 20.10
N PHE A 109 -14.93 -6.85 19.22
CA PHE A 109 -15.37 -7.26 17.87
C PHE A 109 -14.28 -7.32 16.76
N LYS A 110 -14.63 -7.95 15.62
CA LYS A 110 -13.76 -8.47 14.53
C LYS A 110 -14.55 -8.40 13.17
N ARG A 111 -14.01 -8.75 11.98
CA ARG A 111 -13.12 -8.03 11.03
C ARG A 111 -13.83 -7.67 9.68
N ASP A 112 -13.31 -6.75 8.85
CA ASP A 112 -14.01 -6.27 7.64
C ASP A 112 -14.03 -7.28 6.45
N GLY A 113 -15.19 -7.39 5.78
CA GLY A 113 -15.46 -8.26 4.63
C GLY A 113 -16.27 -7.54 3.54
N ILE A 114 -15.55 -6.96 2.57
CA ILE A 114 -16.12 -6.12 1.51
C ILE A 114 -16.34 -6.92 0.21
N THR A 115 -15.28 -7.55 -0.29
CA THR A 115 -15.18 -8.19 -1.61
C THR A 115 -16.04 -9.46 -1.74
N GLU A 116 -16.64 -9.63 -2.92
CA GLU A 116 -17.38 -10.82 -3.35
C GLU A 116 -16.66 -11.53 -4.51
N LEU A 117 -17.02 -12.79 -4.75
CA LEU A 117 -16.49 -13.59 -5.86
C LEU A 117 -16.72 -12.92 -7.23
N GLY A 118 -17.89 -12.32 -7.44
CA GLY A 118 -18.20 -11.53 -8.66
C GLY A 118 -17.69 -10.08 -8.62
N HIS A 119 -17.50 -9.51 -7.43
CA HIS A 119 -17.40 -8.06 -7.26
C HIS A 119 -16.31 -7.62 -6.25
N GLY A 120 -15.17 -7.19 -6.77
CA GLY A 120 -14.12 -6.48 -6.02
C GLY A 120 -14.08 -4.98 -6.31
N THR A 121 -13.65 -4.62 -7.52
CA THR A 121 -13.50 -3.21 -7.94
C THR A 121 -14.83 -2.44 -7.97
N PHE A 122 -15.89 -3.07 -8.49
CA PHE A 122 -17.19 -2.43 -8.65
C PHE A 122 -18.06 -2.63 -7.41
N ILE A 123 -17.67 -2.00 -6.30
CA ILE A 123 -18.35 -2.11 -4.99
C ILE A 123 -19.85 -1.74 -5.02
N ARG A 124 -20.34 -1.02 -6.04
CA ARG A 124 -21.77 -0.69 -6.17
C ARG A 124 -22.61 -1.85 -6.70
N GLY A 125 -21.98 -2.84 -7.32
CA GLY A 125 -22.61 -4.05 -7.84
C GLY A 125 -22.60 -5.23 -6.87
N LEU A 126 -22.15 -5.04 -5.62
CA LEU A 126 -22.21 -6.09 -4.59
C LEU A 126 -23.64 -6.66 -4.52
N GLU A 127 -23.72 -7.98 -4.47
CA GLU A 127 -24.95 -8.78 -4.56
C GLU A 127 -25.45 -9.22 -3.18
N THR A 128 -24.61 -9.21 -2.13
CA THR A 128 -25.06 -9.48 -0.75
C THR A 128 -26.12 -8.45 -0.35
N THR A 129 -27.30 -8.91 0.07
CA THR A 129 -28.40 -8.04 0.50
C THR A 129 -28.55 -8.03 2.02
N ALA A 130 -28.97 -6.89 2.57
CA ALA A 130 -29.37 -6.71 3.96
C ALA A 130 -30.74 -6.02 3.98
N THR A 131 -31.80 -6.80 4.18
CA THR A 131 -33.19 -6.32 4.15
C THR A 131 -33.70 -6.06 5.56
N TYR A 132 -34.17 -4.84 5.83
CA TYR A 132 -34.76 -4.48 7.12
C TYR A 132 -36.17 -5.07 7.29
N ASP A 133 -36.42 -5.70 8.44
CA ASP A 133 -37.72 -6.24 8.86
C ASP A 133 -38.28 -5.36 10.00
N PRO A 134 -39.24 -4.45 9.73
CA PRO A 134 -39.79 -3.55 10.75
C PRO A 134 -40.57 -4.26 11.86
N LYS A 135 -40.92 -5.54 11.70
CA LYS A 135 -41.68 -6.29 12.74
C LYS A 135 -40.77 -6.81 13.84
N THR A 136 -39.50 -7.08 13.54
CA THR A 136 -38.54 -7.64 14.49
C THR A 136 -37.41 -6.67 14.85
N GLU A 137 -37.34 -5.50 14.19
CA GLU A 137 -36.19 -4.57 14.26
C GLU A 137 -34.85 -5.26 13.91
N GLU A 138 -34.86 -6.10 12.88
CA GLU A 138 -33.68 -6.85 12.42
C GLU A 138 -33.35 -6.57 10.96
N PHE A 139 -32.11 -6.82 10.58
CA PHE A 139 -31.70 -6.97 9.18
C PHE A 139 -31.54 -8.47 8.86
N VAL A 140 -32.14 -8.91 7.75
CA VAL A 140 -31.94 -10.23 7.16
C VAL A 140 -30.85 -10.13 6.11
N LEU A 141 -29.70 -10.75 6.36
CA LEU A 141 -28.59 -10.86 5.41
C LEU A 141 -28.72 -12.13 4.56
N ASN A 142 -28.52 -11.99 3.25
CA ASN A 142 -28.57 -13.11 2.33
C ASN A 142 -27.54 -13.00 1.20
N SER A 143 -26.99 -14.14 0.80
CA SER A 143 -26.13 -14.32 -0.38
C SER A 143 -26.95 -15.00 -1.49
N PRO A 144 -27.63 -14.25 -2.39
CA PRO A 144 -28.59 -14.80 -3.34
C PRO A 144 -27.99 -15.70 -4.44
N THR A 145 -26.69 -15.60 -4.70
CA THR A 145 -25.98 -16.25 -5.81
C THR A 145 -24.63 -16.77 -5.35
N LEU A 146 -24.00 -17.68 -6.10
CA LEU A 146 -22.60 -18.07 -5.83
C LEU A 146 -21.63 -16.88 -5.98
N THR A 147 -21.91 -15.95 -6.89
CA THR A 147 -21.10 -14.74 -7.12
C THR A 147 -21.19 -13.74 -5.96
N SER A 148 -22.29 -13.75 -5.19
CA SER A 148 -22.48 -12.93 -3.99
C SER A 148 -21.74 -13.42 -2.74
N TYR A 149 -21.12 -14.61 -2.78
CA TYR A 149 -20.29 -15.06 -1.66
C TYR A 149 -19.14 -14.09 -1.46
N LYS A 150 -18.94 -13.62 -0.23
CA LYS A 150 -17.76 -12.84 0.12
C LYS A 150 -16.52 -13.71 -0.13
N TRP A 151 -15.50 -13.14 -0.76
CA TRP A 151 -14.33 -13.88 -1.23
C TRP A 151 -13.11 -12.97 -1.16
N TRP A 152 -12.00 -13.47 -0.62
CA TRP A 152 -10.76 -12.77 -0.23
C TRP A 152 -10.61 -12.24 1.20
N PRO A 153 -11.63 -11.78 1.97
CA PRO A 153 -11.42 -11.14 3.27
C PRO A 153 -10.44 -11.91 4.17
N GLY A 154 -9.24 -11.34 4.29
CA GLY A 154 -8.10 -12.01 4.91
C GLY A 154 -8.36 -12.23 6.39
N ASP A 155 -8.01 -13.41 6.87
CA ASP A 155 -8.17 -13.86 8.27
C ASP A 155 -9.62 -13.91 8.80
N VAL A 156 -10.60 -13.32 8.12
CA VAL A 156 -12.00 -13.18 8.59
C VAL A 156 -12.77 -14.48 8.44
N MET A 157 -12.51 -15.24 7.38
CA MET A 157 -13.47 -16.21 6.86
C MET A 157 -12.99 -17.67 6.86
N GLY A 158 -11.68 -17.92 6.89
CA GLY A 158 -11.16 -19.28 7.02
C GLY A 158 -11.51 -19.90 8.37
N GLN A 159 -10.73 -19.53 9.39
CA GLN A 159 -10.74 -20.23 10.70
C GLN A 159 -10.55 -19.34 11.94
N SER A 160 -10.35 -18.02 11.82
CA SER A 160 -9.82 -17.22 12.96
C SER A 160 -10.77 -16.20 13.60
N ALA A 161 -11.92 -15.88 12.99
CA ALA A 161 -12.75 -14.75 13.44
C ALA A 161 -14.20 -15.15 13.74
N ASN A 162 -14.68 -14.75 14.92
CA ASN A 162 -16.06 -14.97 15.36
C ASN A 162 -17.03 -13.86 14.92
N TYR A 163 -16.53 -12.71 14.47
CA TYR A 163 -17.33 -11.58 13.99
C TYR A 163 -16.76 -11.03 12.67
N ALA A 164 -17.62 -10.37 11.88
CA ALA A 164 -17.23 -9.58 10.72
C ALA A 164 -18.03 -8.28 10.57
N ILE A 165 -17.41 -7.24 9.99
CA ILE A 165 -18.14 -6.13 9.36
C ILE A 165 -18.36 -6.49 7.90
N VAL A 166 -19.60 -6.75 7.54
CA VAL A 166 -20.02 -7.18 6.20
C VAL A 166 -20.56 -5.97 5.45
N VAL A 167 -20.07 -5.71 4.25
CA VAL A 167 -20.65 -4.67 3.38
C VAL A 167 -21.72 -5.29 2.49
N ALA A 168 -22.96 -4.83 2.63
CA ALA A 168 -24.13 -5.36 1.91
C ALA A 168 -25.01 -4.21 1.37
N GLN A 169 -25.83 -4.49 0.36
CA GLN A 169 -26.84 -3.57 -0.14
C GLN A 169 -27.98 -3.45 0.87
N LEU A 170 -28.20 -2.25 1.40
CA LEU A 170 -29.28 -1.97 2.33
C LEU A 170 -30.62 -1.85 1.60
N TYR A 171 -31.58 -2.70 1.95
CA TYR A 171 -32.98 -2.59 1.54
C TYR A 171 -33.85 -2.21 2.74
N THR A 172 -34.60 -1.11 2.63
CA THR A 172 -35.67 -0.75 3.58
C THR A 172 -36.89 -0.23 2.83
N GLN A 173 -38.09 -0.53 3.32
CA GLN A 173 -39.37 -0.15 2.69
C GLN A 173 -39.43 -0.50 1.18
N GLY A 174 -38.81 -1.62 0.77
CA GLY A 174 -38.73 -2.07 -0.63
C GLY A 174 -37.73 -1.32 -1.52
N LYS A 175 -37.01 -0.32 -1.00
CA LYS A 175 -36.03 0.49 -1.75
C LYS A 175 -34.59 0.12 -1.40
N CYS A 176 -33.71 0.06 -2.40
CA CYS A 176 -32.27 -0.07 -2.21
C CYS A 176 -31.63 1.29 -1.92
N HIS A 177 -30.89 1.40 -0.81
CA HIS A 177 -30.17 2.60 -0.37
C HIS A 177 -28.66 2.51 -0.63
N GLY A 178 -28.21 1.47 -1.34
CA GLY A 178 -26.81 1.21 -1.63
C GLY A 178 -26.05 0.53 -0.49
N ILE A 179 -24.73 0.49 -0.62
CA ILE A 179 -23.86 -0.32 0.26
C ILE A 179 -23.68 0.28 1.66
N HIS A 180 -23.84 -0.55 2.68
CA HIS A 180 -23.67 -0.21 4.09
C HIS A 180 -22.89 -1.30 4.85
N PRO A 181 -22.13 -0.96 5.91
CA PRO A 181 -21.44 -1.93 6.75
C PRO A 181 -22.31 -2.37 7.94
N PHE A 182 -22.32 -3.68 8.20
CA PHE A 182 -23.09 -4.34 9.26
C PHE A 182 -22.19 -5.27 10.09
N ILE A 183 -22.27 -5.23 11.41
CA ILE A 183 -21.57 -6.18 12.29
C ILE A 183 -22.37 -7.49 12.35
N VAL A 184 -21.74 -8.60 12.00
CA VAL A 184 -22.34 -9.94 11.98
C VAL A 184 -21.50 -10.87 12.85
N GLN A 185 -22.15 -11.63 13.72
CA GLN A 185 -21.49 -12.75 14.39
C GLN A 185 -21.43 -13.94 13.42
N LEU A 186 -20.24 -14.47 13.17
CA LEU A 186 -19.99 -15.59 12.26
C LEU A 186 -19.93 -16.94 12.98
N ARG A 187 -19.37 -16.93 14.19
CA ARG A 187 -19.14 -18.13 15.01
C ARG A 187 -19.57 -17.86 16.43
N ASP A 188 -19.92 -18.93 17.12
CA ASP A 188 -20.09 -18.91 18.56
C ASP A 188 -18.82 -18.43 19.29
N GLU A 189 -18.96 -17.86 20.49
CA GLU A 189 -17.83 -17.34 21.25
C GLU A 189 -17.07 -18.45 22.00
N ASP A 190 -17.78 -19.46 22.51
CA ASP A 190 -17.23 -20.53 23.34
C ASP A 190 -16.78 -21.74 22.52
N THR A 191 -17.63 -22.23 21.60
CA THR A 191 -17.38 -23.43 20.78
C THR A 191 -16.63 -23.14 19.48
N HIS A 192 -16.64 -21.87 19.02
CA HIS A 192 -16.08 -21.43 17.75
C HIS A 192 -16.70 -22.08 16.48
N GLU A 193 -17.81 -22.80 16.62
CA GLU A 193 -18.56 -23.36 15.48
C GLU A 193 -19.30 -22.25 14.70
N PRO A 194 -19.50 -22.39 13.37
CA PRO A 194 -20.29 -21.44 12.58
C PRO A 194 -21.74 -21.37 13.07
N LEU A 195 -22.31 -20.18 13.16
CA LEU A 195 -23.72 -20.04 13.52
C LEU A 195 -24.65 -20.55 12.40
N PRO A 196 -25.91 -20.92 12.73
CA PRO A 196 -26.88 -21.37 11.73
C PRO A 196 -27.04 -20.36 10.56
N GLY A 197 -27.06 -20.88 9.34
CA GLY A 197 -27.14 -20.07 8.11
C GLY A 197 -25.82 -19.40 7.67
N ILE A 198 -24.70 -19.65 8.35
CA ILE A 198 -23.39 -19.07 8.03
C ILE A 198 -22.47 -20.13 7.41
N LYS A 199 -22.11 -19.92 6.14
CA LYS A 199 -21.19 -20.78 5.39
C LYS A 199 -19.82 -20.13 5.30
N VAL A 200 -18.84 -20.66 6.04
CA VAL A 200 -17.46 -20.16 6.12
C VAL A 200 -16.43 -21.24 5.75
N GLY A 201 -15.30 -20.83 5.16
CA GLY A 201 -14.20 -21.72 4.82
C GLY A 201 -13.03 -20.99 4.17
N GLU A 202 -11.95 -21.72 3.84
CA GLU A 202 -10.74 -21.16 3.21
C GLU A 202 -10.81 -21.18 1.68
N ILE A 203 -10.23 -20.17 1.01
CA ILE A 203 -10.15 -20.12 -0.48
C ILE A 203 -8.93 -20.86 -1.06
N GLY A 204 -8.00 -21.32 -0.22
CA GLY A 204 -6.86 -22.15 -0.61
C GLY A 204 -5.50 -21.43 -0.74
N CYS A 205 -4.57 -22.13 -1.41
CA CYS A 205 -3.17 -21.74 -1.56
C CYS A 205 -2.99 -20.52 -2.48
N LYS A 206 -2.01 -19.67 -2.15
CA LYS A 206 -1.78 -18.36 -2.78
C LYS A 206 -0.30 -18.19 -3.18
N LEU A 207 -0.02 -17.21 -4.04
CA LEU A 207 1.35 -16.85 -4.46
C LEU A 207 2.23 -16.34 -3.28
N GLY A 208 1.59 -15.72 -2.28
CA GLY A 208 2.17 -15.30 -1.02
C GLY A 208 1.09 -15.27 0.05
N MET A 209 1.40 -14.81 1.26
CA MET A 209 0.42 -14.73 2.37
C MET A 209 -0.18 -16.12 2.75
N ASN A 210 0.62 -17.19 2.68
CA ASN A 210 0.14 -18.54 3.02
C ASN A 210 0.04 -18.81 4.53
N SER A 211 0.54 -17.90 5.38
CA SER A 211 0.30 -17.91 6.82
C SER A 211 -1.03 -17.23 7.22
N THR A 212 -1.78 -16.70 6.25
CA THR A 212 -3.10 -16.08 6.46
C THR A 212 -4.18 -16.87 5.72
N ASN A 213 -5.21 -17.29 6.46
CA ASN A 213 -6.34 -18.05 5.92
C ASN A 213 -7.41 -17.09 5.39
N ASN A 214 -7.16 -16.50 4.20
CA ASN A 214 -8.20 -15.86 3.40
C ASN A 214 -9.35 -16.86 3.17
N GLY A 215 -10.59 -16.39 3.30
CA GLY A 215 -11.74 -17.28 3.23
C GLY A 215 -12.89 -16.75 2.38
N TYR A 216 -13.93 -17.56 2.33
CA TYR A 216 -15.22 -17.23 1.77
C TYR A 216 -16.30 -17.17 2.86
N LEU A 217 -17.35 -16.38 2.63
CA LEU A 217 -18.52 -16.30 3.50
C LEU A 217 -19.81 -16.14 2.69
N GLY A 218 -20.76 -17.04 2.91
CA GLY A 218 -22.14 -16.93 2.44
C GLY A 218 -23.12 -16.87 3.60
N PHE A 219 -24.24 -16.17 3.40
CA PHE A 219 -25.35 -16.05 4.36
C PHE A 219 -26.63 -16.66 3.78
N GLU A 220 -27.33 -17.43 4.60
CA GLU A 220 -28.65 -17.99 4.29
C GLU A 220 -29.68 -17.40 5.27
N ASN A 221 -30.26 -16.26 4.90
CA ASN A 221 -31.26 -15.51 5.69
C ASN A 221 -30.88 -15.25 7.16
N VAL A 222 -29.62 -14.85 7.40
CA VAL A 222 -29.08 -14.61 8.74
C VAL A 222 -29.63 -13.31 9.31
N ARG A 223 -30.26 -13.38 10.50
CA ARG A 223 -30.84 -12.22 11.19
C ARG A 223 -29.81 -11.56 12.12
N ILE A 224 -29.73 -10.22 12.07
CA ILE A 224 -28.95 -9.42 13.01
C ILE A 224 -29.80 -8.25 13.55
N PRO A 225 -29.58 -7.78 14.79
CA PRO A 225 -30.28 -6.61 15.34
C PRO A 225 -30.03 -5.33 14.53
N ARG A 226 -31.01 -4.41 14.49
CA ARG A 226 -30.87 -3.09 13.85
C ARG A 226 -29.63 -2.33 14.31
N THR A 227 -29.29 -2.42 15.59
CA THR A 227 -28.12 -1.75 16.20
C THR A 227 -26.77 -2.18 15.63
N ASN A 228 -26.69 -3.33 14.94
CA ASN A 228 -25.44 -3.83 14.36
C ASN A 228 -25.02 -3.08 13.08
N MET A 229 -25.89 -2.27 12.47
CA MET A 229 -25.52 -1.37 11.36
C MET A 229 -24.59 -0.25 11.87
N LEU A 230 -23.56 0.09 11.08
CA LEU A 230 -22.64 1.19 11.41
C LEU A 230 -23.27 2.57 11.12
N MET A 231 -24.06 3.05 12.09
CA MET A 231 -24.97 4.18 11.93
C MET A 231 -24.36 5.60 12.15
N LYS A 232 -23.04 5.78 12.18
CA LYS A 232 -22.45 7.13 12.44
C LYS A 232 -22.78 8.14 11.33
N ASN A 233 -22.77 7.70 10.08
CA ASN A 233 -22.99 8.58 8.92
C ASN A 233 -24.45 8.51 8.44
N ASN A 234 -24.97 7.31 8.17
CA ASN A 234 -26.34 7.06 7.71
C ASN A 234 -27.09 6.22 8.74
N GLN A 235 -28.36 6.50 8.99
CA GLN A 235 -29.14 5.83 10.04
C GLN A 235 -30.40 5.16 9.47
N VAL A 236 -30.82 4.07 10.10
CA VAL A 236 -32.14 3.46 9.88
C VAL A 236 -32.90 3.52 11.20
N LEU A 237 -33.99 4.28 11.20
CA LEU A 237 -34.89 4.42 12.35
C LEU A 237 -35.74 3.13 12.53
N PRO A 238 -36.36 2.91 13.71
CA PRO A 238 -37.15 1.70 13.98
C PRO A 238 -38.31 1.46 12.98
N ASP A 239 -38.92 2.54 12.49
CA ASP A 239 -39.96 2.55 11.44
C ASP A 239 -39.43 2.20 10.03
N GLY A 240 -38.12 1.96 9.89
CA GLY A 240 -37.44 1.71 8.62
C GLY A 240 -37.07 2.98 7.84
N THR A 241 -37.34 4.17 8.37
CA THR A 241 -36.99 5.44 7.70
C THR A 241 -35.48 5.60 7.64
N TYR A 242 -34.96 5.80 6.42
CA TYR A 242 -33.54 6.00 6.16
C TYR A 242 -33.15 7.49 6.21
N VAL A 243 -32.24 7.84 7.12
CA VAL A 243 -31.69 9.18 7.27
C VAL A 243 -30.26 9.20 6.68
N GLN A 244 -30.08 9.98 5.62
CA GLN A 244 -28.79 10.09 4.92
C GLN A 244 -27.88 11.14 5.57
N SER A 245 -26.57 10.85 5.61
CA SER A 245 -25.56 11.80 6.07
C SER A 245 -25.51 13.09 5.22
N PRO A 246 -25.21 14.27 5.80
CA PRO A 246 -24.97 15.50 5.05
C PRO A 246 -23.82 15.39 4.02
N SER A 247 -22.87 14.46 4.23
CA SER A 247 -21.76 14.23 3.31
C SER A 247 -21.41 12.75 3.19
N SER A 248 -21.73 12.16 2.03
CA SER A 248 -21.28 10.82 1.65
C SER A 248 -19.75 10.71 1.52
N LYS A 249 -19.01 11.82 1.58
CA LYS A 249 -17.55 11.84 1.47
C LYS A 249 -16.84 11.42 2.76
N LEU A 250 -17.50 11.45 3.91
CA LEU A 250 -16.90 11.09 5.20
C LEU A 250 -16.42 9.63 5.25
N THR A 251 -17.07 8.73 4.50
CA THR A 251 -16.69 7.32 4.40
C THR A 251 -15.34 7.08 3.71
N TYR A 252 -14.79 8.05 2.95
CA TYR A 252 -13.49 7.89 2.28
C TYR A 252 -12.30 7.85 3.24
N GLY A 253 -12.40 8.43 4.45
CA GLY A 253 -11.26 8.56 5.38
C GLY A 253 -10.59 7.21 5.69
N THR A 254 -11.39 6.21 6.04
CA THR A 254 -10.91 4.85 6.37
C THR A 254 -10.16 4.19 5.21
N MET A 255 -10.67 4.30 3.98
CA MET A 255 -10.03 3.68 2.80
C MET A 255 -8.77 4.45 2.37
N ILE A 256 -8.73 5.77 2.58
CA ILE A 256 -7.52 6.58 2.33
C ILE A 256 -6.42 6.19 3.33
N PHE A 257 -6.74 6.06 4.62
CA PHE A 257 -5.79 5.66 5.68
C PHE A 257 -4.97 4.43 5.29
N VAL A 258 -5.64 3.35 4.88
CA VAL A 258 -5.00 2.08 4.51
C VAL A 258 -4.04 2.29 3.34
N ARG A 259 -4.44 3.06 2.32
CA ARG A 259 -3.57 3.38 1.17
C ARG A 259 -2.32 4.14 1.58
N VAL A 260 -2.40 5.06 2.54
CA VAL A 260 -1.21 5.78 3.05
C VAL A 260 -0.25 4.81 3.75
N VAL A 261 -0.77 3.87 4.55
CA VAL A 261 0.04 2.83 5.19
C VAL A 261 0.74 1.95 4.15
N LEU A 262 0.03 1.52 3.10
CA LEU A 262 0.59 0.66 2.05
C LEU A 262 1.74 1.32 1.27
N VAL A 263 1.74 2.64 1.06
CA VAL A 263 2.88 3.34 0.43
C VAL A 263 4.15 3.23 1.32
N GLN A 264 4.00 3.27 2.64
CA GLN A 264 5.10 3.05 3.58
C GLN A 264 5.57 1.59 3.63
N ASP A 265 4.65 0.64 3.51
CA ASP A 265 4.98 -0.79 3.47
C ASP A 265 5.73 -1.14 2.18
N ALA A 266 5.32 -0.59 1.02
CA ALA A 266 6.01 -0.77 -0.26
C ALA A 266 7.47 -0.28 -0.17
N ALA A 267 7.71 0.88 0.45
CA ALA A 267 9.05 1.37 0.73
C ALA A 267 9.84 0.42 1.64
N THR A 268 9.19 -0.20 2.62
CA THR A 268 9.82 -1.12 3.58
C THR A 268 10.18 -2.47 2.95
N TYR A 269 9.32 -3.03 2.10
CA TYR A 269 9.62 -4.26 1.36
C TYR A 269 10.71 -4.05 0.30
N LEU A 270 10.69 -2.93 -0.43
CA LEU A 270 11.75 -2.61 -1.39
C LEU A 270 13.10 -2.44 -0.68
N LYS A 271 13.16 -1.71 0.45
CA LYS A 271 14.37 -1.58 1.28
C LYS A 271 14.93 -2.94 1.75
N LYS A 272 14.06 -3.89 2.12
CA LYS A 272 14.47 -5.26 2.48
C LYS A 272 15.13 -5.96 1.29
N ALA A 273 14.47 -5.98 0.13
CA ALA A 273 15.00 -6.61 -1.08
C ALA A 273 16.33 -5.98 -1.55
N VAL A 274 16.39 -4.64 -1.58
CA VAL A 274 17.60 -3.88 -1.93
C VAL A 274 18.75 -4.17 -0.97
N THR A 275 18.49 -4.30 0.34
CA THR A 275 19.52 -4.66 1.32
C THR A 275 20.10 -6.06 1.05
N ILE A 276 19.24 -7.03 0.73
CA ILE A 276 19.64 -8.41 0.42
C ILE A 276 20.49 -8.44 -0.85
N ALA A 277 19.98 -7.88 -1.95
CA ALA A 277 20.65 -7.89 -3.25
C ALA A 277 21.97 -7.10 -3.25
N THR A 278 22.03 -5.96 -2.55
CA THR A 278 23.27 -5.16 -2.44
C THR A 278 24.35 -5.88 -1.64
N ARG A 279 24.00 -6.51 -0.51
CA ARG A 279 24.95 -7.29 0.30
C ARG A 279 25.40 -8.55 -0.44
N TYR A 280 24.48 -9.27 -1.07
CA TYR A 280 24.82 -10.43 -1.91
C TYR A 280 25.76 -10.04 -3.04
N SER A 281 25.53 -8.90 -3.71
CA SER A 281 26.36 -8.44 -4.82
C SER A 281 27.76 -7.96 -4.41
N ALA A 282 27.95 -7.60 -3.14
CA ALA A 282 29.27 -7.29 -2.57
C ALA A 282 30.04 -8.54 -2.10
N VAL A 283 29.36 -9.67 -1.85
CA VAL A 283 29.98 -10.94 -1.44
C VAL A 283 30.20 -11.87 -2.63
N ARG A 284 29.29 -11.88 -3.60
CA ARG A 284 29.41 -12.73 -4.80
C ARG A 284 30.46 -12.14 -5.73
N HIS A 285 31.44 -12.97 -6.07
CA HIS A 285 32.37 -12.75 -7.17
C HIS A 285 31.92 -13.66 -8.33
N GLN A 286 32.02 -13.17 -9.57
CA GLN A 286 31.68 -13.94 -10.77
C GLN A 286 32.25 -13.30 -12.03
N SER A 287 32.82 -14.11 -12.92
CA SER A 287 33.37 -13.72 -14.23
C SER A 287 34.61 -12.81 -14.12
N GLN A 288 35.28 -12.55 -15.24
CA GLN A 288 36.44 -11.66 -15.30
C GLN A 288 36.09 -10.38 -16.08
N ILE A 289 36.53 -9.22 -15.58
CA ILE A 289 36.44 -7.93 -16.30
C ILE A 289 37.62 -7.76 -17.25
N LYS A 290 38.83 -8.13 -16.80
CA LYS A 290 40.03 -8.25 -17.63
C LYS A 290 40.55 -9.68 -17.57
N PRO A 291 41.17 -10.20 -18.65
CA PRO A 291 41.99 -11.39 -18.56
C PRO A 291 43.02 -11.26 -17.44
N ASP A 292 43.35 -12.38 -16.79
CA ASP A 292 44.37 -12.52 -15.74
C ASP A 292 44.09 -11.79 -14.40
N GLU A 293 42.98 -11.06 -14.25
CA GLU A 293 42.51 -10.56 -12.95
C GLU A 293 41.65 -11.61 -12.20
N PRO A 294 41.66 -11.63 -10.85
CA PRO A 294 40.73 -12.45 -10.07
C PRO A 294 39.29 -11.99 -10.31
N GLU A 295 38.31 -12.90 -10.16
CA GLU A 295 36.89 -12.57 -10.31
C GLU A 295 36.51 -11.41 -9.37
N PRO A 296 36.04 -10.25 -9.87
CA PRO A 296 35.68 -9.11 -9.04
C PRO A 296 34.28 -9.29 -8.44
N GLN A 297 33.91 -8.41 -7.51
CA GLN A 297 32.57 -8.43 -6.92
C GLN A 297 31.54 -8.10 -8.00
N ILE A 298 30.40 -8.80 -8.05
CA ILE A 298 29.43 -8.58 -9.13
C ILE A 298 28.82 -7.16 -9.11
N ILE A 299 28.89 -6.46 -7.97
CA ILE A 299 28.53 -5.04 -7.84
C ILE A 299 29.47 -4.08 -8.60
N ASP A 300 30.64 -4.55 -9.08
CA ASP A 300 31.56 -3.74 -9.89
C ASP A 300 31.14 -3.63 -11.35
N PHE A 301 30.33 -4.56 -11.86
CA PHE A 301 29.76 -4.45 -13.21
C PHE A 301 28.72 -3.32 -13.28
N ILE A 302 28.88 -2.40 -14.23
CA ILE A 302 27.95 -1.28 -14.47
C ILE A 302 26.51 -1.79 -14.66
N THR A 303 26.32 -2.94 -15.32
CA THR A 303 25.01 -3.58 -15.50
C THR A 303 24.34 -4.02 -14.20
N GLN A 304 25.12 -4.37 -13.17
CA GLN A 304 24.61 -4.68 -11.83
C GLN A 304 24.33 -3.39 -11.05
N GLN A 305 25.20 -2.38 -11.15
CA GLN A 305 24.98 -1.07 -10.53
C GLN A 305 23.69 -0.41 -11.05
N TYR A 306 23.46 -0.45 -12.36
CA TYR A 306 22.24 0.02 -13.01
C TYR A 306 20.98 -0.71 -12.53
N LYS A 307 21.09 -2.00 -12.18
CA LYS A 307 19.98 -2.77 -11.57
C LYS A 307 19.76 -2.43 -10.10
N LEU A 308 20.82 -2.21 -9.31
CA LEU A 308 20.72 -2.06 -7.85
C LEU A 308 20.45 -0.61 -7.43
N PHE A 309 21.26 0.34 -7.89
CA PHE A 309 21.35 1.67 -7.30
C PHE A 309 20.12 2.55 -7.56
N PRO A 310 19.45 2.50 -8.73
CA PRO A 310 18.17 3.18 -8.90
C PRO A 310 17.13 2.74 -7.87
N TYR A 311 17.05 1.45 -7.50
CA TYR A 311 16.13 1.01 -6.44
C TYR A 311 16.59 1.42 -5.02
N ILE A 312 17.90 1.57 -4.75
CA ILE A 312 18.39 2.23 -3.53
C ILE A 312 17.82 3.65 -3.47
N ALA A 313 17.90 4.42 -4.57
CA ALA A 313 17.38 5.77 -4.65
C ALA A 313 15.84 5.81 -4.50
N THR A 314 15.11 4.91 -5.18
CA THR A 314 13.65 4.75 -5.04
C THR A 314 13.22 4.46 -3.60
N CYS A 315 14.00 3.70 -2.83
CA CYS A 315 13.72 3.44 -1.40
C CYS A 315 13.67 4.73 -0.55
N PHE A 316 14.49 5.74 -0.89
CA PHE A 316 14.45 7.04 -0.23
C PHE A 316 13.29 7.88 -0.76
N ALA A 317 13.09 7.93 -2.07
CA ALA A 317 11.97 8.65 -2.69
C ALA A 317 10.63 8.20 -2.07
N PHE A 318 10.34 6.90 -2.06
CA PHE A 318 9.11 6.36 -1.47
C PHE A 318 8.99 6.65 0.03
N GLN A 319 10.10 6.65 0.78
CA GLN A 319 10.05 6.98 2.21
C GLN A 319 9.64 8.44 2.45
N TYR A 320 10.20 9.39 1.70
CA TYR A 320 9.86 10.79 1.84
C TYR A 320 8.44 11.08 1.34
N THR A 321 8.03 10.46 0.22
CA THR A 321 6.66 10.57 -0.31
C THR A 321 5.62 9.94 0.63
N ALA A 322 5.93 8.80 1.28
CA ALA A 322 5.06 8.19 2.29
C ALA A 322 4.87 9.09 3.52
N SER A 323 5.96 9.68 4.04
CA SER A 323 5.89 10.64 5.15
C SER A 323 5.11 11.90 4.79
N TRP A 324 5.33 12.46 3.60
CA TRP A 324 4.56 13.61 3.11
C TRP A 324 3.06 13.31 2.95
N LEU A 325 2.70 12.13 2.43
CA LEU A 325 1.30 11.71 2.32
C LEU A 325 0.66 11.48 3.70
N TRP A 326 1.42 10.99 4.67
CA TRP A 326 0.99 10.86 6.07
C TRP A 326 0.72 12.22 6.72
N ASP A 327 1.59 13.21 6.51
CA ASP A 327 1.39 14.56 7.03
C ASP A 327 0.14 15.23 6.45
N ILE A 328 -0.11 15.09 5.13
CA ILE A 328 -1.35 15.58 4.50
C ILE A 328 -2.57 14.84 5.04
N TYR A 329 -2.51 13.52 5.19
CA TYR A 329 -3.61 12.74 5.76
C TYR A 329 -4.00 13.24 7.15
N ASN A 330 -3.04 13.51 8.03
CA ASN A 330 -3.33 14.02 9.38
C ASN A 330 -3.95 15.43 9.33
N ASN A 331 -3.41 16.33 8.50
CA ASN A 331 -3.93 17.68 8.35
C ASN A 331 -5.39 17.67 7.85
N VAL A 332 -5.66 16.93 6.77
CA VAL A 332 -7.03 16.82 6.21
C VAL A 332 -7.96 16.10 7.20
N THR A 333 -7.49 15.13 7.98
CA THR A 333 -8.32 14.47 9.00
C THR A 333 -8.71 15.43 10.12
N GLY A 334 -7.80 16.34 10.54
CA GLY A 334 -8.15 17.43 11.46
C GLY A 334 -9.14 18.43 10.85
N GLU A 335 -8.96 18.77 9.57
CA GLU A 335 -9.91 19.64 8.83
C GLU A 335 -11.30 19.01 8.72
N LEU A 336 -11.40 17.69 8.52
CA LEU A 336 -12.67 16.95 8.47
C LEU A 336 -13.49 17.07 9.77
N GLU A 337 -12.84 17.08 10.94
CA GLU A 337 -13.51 17.29 12.23
C GLU A 337 -14.10 18.71 12.36
N THR A 338 -13.52 19.70 11.65
CA THR A 338 -14.02 21.08 11.57
C THR A 338 -15.03 21.30 10.44
N GLY A 339 -15.34 20.29 9.62
CA GLY A 339 -16.30 20.37 8.52
C GLY A 339 -15.75 20.87 7.17
N HIS A 340 -14.44 21.13 7.05
CA HIS A 340 -13.84 21.58 5.79
C HIS A 340 -13.55 20.38 4.87
N LEU A 341 -14.17 20.35 3.68
CA LEU A 341 -14.15 19.19 2.76
C LEU A 341 -13.37 19.41 1.46
N ASP A 342 -12.75 20.58 1.27
CA ASP A 342 -12.20 21.02 -0.03
C ASP A 342 -10.91 20.30 -0.42
N ASN A 343 -10.08 19.91 0.55
CA ASN A 343 -8.79 19.24 0.32
C ASN A 343 -8.91 17.71 0.12
N LEU A 344 -10.06 17.12 0.48
CA LEU A 344 -10.30 15.68 0.42
C LEU A 344 -10.18 15.08 -1.00
N PRO A 345 -10.62 15.73 -2.10
CA PRO A 345 -10.43 15.22 -3.46
C PRO A 345 -8.95 15.14 -3.88
N GLU A 346 -8.10 16.09 -3.43
CA GLU A 346 -6.66 16.08 -3.70
C GLU A 346 -6.00 14.91 -2.95
N LEU A 347 -6.26 14.77 -1.66
CA LEU A 347 -5.76 13.65 -0.84
C LEU A 347 -6.21 12.29 -1.41
N HIS A 348 -7.47 12.17 -1.82
CA HIS A 348 -7.96 10.95 -2.47
C HIS A 348 -7.16 10.65 -3.76
N ALA A 349 -7.09 11.61 -4.67
CA ALA A 349 -6.39 11.44 -5.95
C ALA A 349 -4.90 11.12 -5.77
N ALA A 350 -4.23 11.76 -4.80
CA ALA A 350 -2.84 11.51 -4.42
C ALA A 350 -2.66 10.11 -3.82
N SER A 351 -3.55 9.67 -2.93
CA SER A 351 -3.50 8.31 -2.34
C SER A 351 -3.66 7.21 -3.39
N CYS A 352 -4.54 7.41 -4.39
CA CYS A 352 -4.77 6.46 -5.48
C CYS A 352 -3.50 6.25 -6.32
N VAL A 353 -2.92 7.34 -6.82
CA VAL A 353 -1.74 7.29 -7.69
C VAL A 353 -0.49 6.85 -6.94
N LEU A 354 -0.27 7.31 -5.70
CA LEU A 354 0.91 6.93 -4.94
C LEU A 354 0.87 5.45 -4.54
N LYS A 355 -0.29 4.89 -4.16
CA LYS A 355 -0.46 3.45 -3.95
C LYS A 355 -0.19 2.69 -5.25
N ALA A 356 -0.77 3.12 -6.38
CA ALA A 356 -0.62 2.43 -7.66
C ALA A 356 0.82 2.41 -8.17
N VAL A 357 1.50 3.57 -8.17
CA VAL A 357 2.89 3.69 -8.64
C VAL A 357 3.85 2.99 -7.68
N SER A 358 3.76 3.25 -6.37
CA SER A 358 4.71 2.65 -5.41
C SER A 358 4.63 1.13 -5.34
N SER A 359 3.44 0.54 -5.41
CA SER A 359 3.29 -0.92 -5.46
C SER A 359 3.82 -1.51 -6.77
N ALA A 360 3.54 -0.90 -7.92
CA ALA A 360 4.00 -1.38 -9.22
C ALA A 360 5.54 -1.31 -9.39
N ASP A 361 6.15 -0.16 -9.09
CA ASP A 361 7.60 0.01 -9.15
C ASP A 361 8.31 -0.81 -8.05
N ALA A 362 7.69 -1.02 -6.87
CA ALA A 362 8.26 -1.93 -5.86
C ALA A 362 8.21 -3.39 -6.30
N ALA A 363 7.11 -3.86 -6.92
CA ALA A 363 7.02 -5.23 -7.44
C ALA A 363 8.05 -5.48 -8.56
N LEU A 364 8.16 -4.55 -9.52
CA LEU A 364 9.17 -4.60 -10.58
C LEU A 364 10.60 -4.54 -10.01
N GLY A 365 10.82 -3.71 -9.00
CA GLY A 365 12.10 -3.59 -8.31
C GLY A 365 12.51 -4.87 -7.61
N ILE A 366 11.63 -5.46 -6.79
CA ILE A 366 11.92 -6.70 -6.07
C ILE A 366 12.25 -7.84 -7.04
N GLU A 367 11.53 -7.96 -8.16
CA GLU A 367 11.84 -8.97 -9.18
C GLU A 367 13.19 -8.71 -9.89
N THR A 368 13.49 -7.45 -10.23
CA THR A 368 14.79 -7.08 -10.80
C THR A 368 15.95 -7.38 -9.84
N LEU A 369 15.74 -7.14 -8.53
CA LEU A 369 16.70 -7.45 -7.46
C LEU A 369 16.83 -8.96 -7.21
N ARG A 370 15.75 -9.73 -7.40
CA ARG A 370 15.76 -11.20 -7.39
C ARG A 370 16.62 -11.75 -8.54
N LEU A 371 16.41 -11.25 -9.75
CA LEU A 371 17.20 -11.60 -10.94
C LEU A 371 18.66 -11.16 -10.79
N ALA A 372 18.94 -10.03 -10.13
CA ALA A 372 20.29 -9.57 -9.81
C ALA A 372 21.06 -10.50 -8.85
N CYS A 373 20.37 -11.38 -8.10
CA CYS A 373 21.01 -12.39 -7.26
C CYS A 373 21.29 -13.72 -7.99
N GLY A 374 20.96 -13.83 -9.29
CA GLY A 374 21.12 -15.05 -10.09
C GLY A 374 20.29 -16.22 -9.55
N GLY A 375 20.80 -17.45 -9.74
CA GLY A 375 20.10 -18.68 -9.32
C GLY A 375 19.75 -18.72 -7.82
N HIS A 376 20.63 -18.23 -6.95
CA HIS A 376 20.36 -18.16 -5.51
C HIS A 376 19.19 -17.22 -5.16
N GLY A 377 18.90 -16.21 -6.00
CA GLY A 377 17.72 -15.36 -5.87
C GLY A 377 16.39 -16.10 -6.08
N TYR A 378 16.40 -17.26 -6.73
CA TYR A 378 15.20 -18.10 -6.88
C TYR A 378 14.91 -18.94 -5.63
N MET A 379 15.93 -19.21 -4.79
CA MET A 379 15.77 -20.00 -3.57
C MET A 379 15.02 -19.19 -2.49
N THR A 380 14.15 -19.85 -1.71
CA THR A 380 13.43 -19.24 -0.59
C THR A 380 14.37 -18.73 0.51
N SER A 381 15.59 -19.26 0.61
CA SER A 381 16.67 -18.78 1.48
C SER A 381 17.13 -17.33 1.19
N SER A 382 16.85 -16.82 0.00
CA SER A 382 17.03 -15.40 -0.34
C SER A 382 15.95 -14.48 0.23
N ASN A 383 14.79 -15.03 0.63
CA ASN A 383 13.61 -14.30 1.12
C ASN A 383 13.00 -13.32 0.07
N LEU A 384 13.55 -13.27 -1.15
CA LEU A 384 13.07 -12.41 -2.25
C LEU A 384 11.77 -12.93 -2.87
N PRO A 385 11.59 -14.24 -3.16
CA PRO A 385 10.31 -14.78 -3.67
C PRO A 385 9.12 -14.49 -2.74
N SER A 386 9.26 -14.74 -1.42
CA SER A 386 8.20 -14.43 -0.44
C SER A 386 7.90 -12.93 -0.39
N THR A 387 8.94 -12.08 -0.41
CA THR A 387 8.75 -10.62 -0.41
C THR A 387 8.06 -10.12 -1.69
N TYR A 388 8.37 -10.71 -2.84
CA TYR A 388 7.67 -10.44 -4.11
C TYR A 388 6.19 -10.84 -4.03
N GLY A 389 5.88 -12.04 -3.50
CA GLY A 389 4.52 -12.54 -3.32
C GLY A 389 3.64 -11.65 -2.42
N LEU A 390 4.23 -10.97 -1.43
CA LEU A 390 3.53 -9.97 -0.62
C LEU A 390 3.27 -8.66 -1.40
N VAL A 391 4.28 -8.14 -2.10
CA VAL A 391 4.18 -6.83 -2.78
C VAL A 391 3.34 -6.89 -4.05
N THR A 392 3.35 -8.00 -4.80
CA THR A 392 2.49 -8.15 -5.98
C THR A 392 0.99 -8.15 -5.60
N ALA A 393 0.63 -8.67 -4.43
CA ALA A 393 -0.74 -8.56 -3.91
C ALA A 393 -1.14 -7.10 -3.66
N MET A 394 -0.21 -6.23 -3.24
CA MET A 394 -0.47 -4.79 -3.04
C MET A 394 -0.91 -4.08 -4.33
N CYS A 395 -0.63 -4.65 -5.52
CA CYS A 395 -1.09 -4.09 -6.78
C CYS A 395 -2.59 -4.32 -7.04
N THR A 396 -3.24 -5.24 -6.32
CA THR A 396 -4.65 -5.63 -6.53
C THR A 396 -5.57 -5.20 -5.38
N TYR A 397 -5.20 -5.44 -4.13
CA TYR A 397 -6.03 -5.05 -2.98
C TYR A 397 -6.00 -3.54 -2.71
N GLU A 398 -6.99 -3.03 -1.97
CA GLU A 398 -7.29 -1.58 -1.80
C GLU A 398 -7.55 -0.79 -3.09
N GLY A 399 -7.86 -1.52 -4.17
CA GLY A 399 -8.17 -1.01 -5.50
C GLY A 399 -7.10 -1.41 -6.51
N GLU A 400 -7.51 -2.03 -7.60
CA GLU A 400 -6.60 -2.42 -8.69
C GLU A 400 -5.92 -1.18 -9.29
N ASN A 401 -4.61 -1.29 -9.53
CA ASN A 401 -3.76 -0.14 -9.86
C ASN A 401 -4.21 0.64 -11.10
N THR A 402 -4.65 -0.03 -12.18
CA THR A 402 -5.19 0.63 -13.38
C THR A 402 -6.41 1.46 -13.04
N VAL A 403 -7.36 0.91 -12.29
CA VAL A 403 -8.59 1.61 -11.87
C VAL A 403 -8.30 2.78 -10.95
N LEU A 404 -7.32 2.67 -10.05
CA LEU A 404 -6.86 3.80 -9.23
C LEU A 404 -6.23 4.91 -10.08
N LEU A 405 -5.45 4.57 -11.11
CA LEU A 405 -4.95 5.54 -12.08
C LEU A 405 -6.09 6.19 -12.88
N LEU A 406 -7.19 5.47 -13.19
CA LEU A 406 -8.39 6.08 -13.80
C LEU A 406 -9.08 7.07 -12.85
N GLN A 407 -9.09 6.83 -11.53
CA GLN A 407 -9.65 7.77 -10.54
C GLN A 407 -8.84 9.06 -10.50
N THR A 408 -7.50 8.97 -10.46
CA THR A 408 -6.61 10.14 -10.56
C THR A 408 -6.74 10.85 -11.92
N ALA A 409 -6.86 10.11 -13.03
CA ALA A 409 -7.06 10.71 -14.35
C ALA A 409 -8.34 11.56 -14.43
N ARG A 410 -9.47 11.05 -13.91
CA ARG A 410 -10.74 11.81 -13.84
C ARG A 410 -10.61 13.10 -13.01
N TYR A 411 -9.88 13.05 -11.91
CA TYR A 411 -9.58 14.23 -11.09
C TYR A 411 -8.74 15.26 -11.87
N LEU A 412 -7.66 14.83 -12.53
CA LEU A 412 -6.79 15.69 -13.32
C LEU A 412 -7.53 16.35 -14.50
N ILE A 413 -8.35 15.61 -15.24
CA ILE A 413 -9.16 16.16 -16.35
C ILE A 413 -10.19 17.17 -15.83
N LYS A 414 -10.87 16.89 -14.71
CA LYS A 414 -11.82 17.83 -14.10
C LYS A 414 -11.13 19.15 -13.70
N ILE A 415 -9.91 19.09 -13.19
CA ILE A 415 -9.11 20.27 -12.84
C ILE A 415 -8.60 21.00 -14.10
N TRP A 416 -8.18 20.25 -15.13
CA TRP A 416 -7.74 20.80 -16.41
C TRP A 416 -8.82 21.62 -17.12
N GLN A 417 -10.08 21.17 -17.03
CA GLN A 417 -11.24 21.88 -17.57
C GLN A 417 -11.60 23.10 -16.69
N ASN A 418 -11.50 23.00 -15.37
CA ASN A 418 -11.81 24.07 -14.42
C ASN A 418 -10.56 24.88 -14.00
N LYS A 419 -9.87 25.50 -14.97
CA LYS A 419 -8.59 26.22 -14.76
C LYS A 419 -8.67 27.37 -13.73
N THR A 420 -9.85 27.84 -13.36
CA THR A 420 -10.08 29.00 -12.49
C THR A 420 -9.77 28.79 -11.00
N ASN A 421 -9.58 27.56 -10.52
CA ASN A 421 -9.32 27.25 -9.10
C ASN A 421 -7.95 26.61 -8.81
N LEU A 422 -7.03 26.61 -9.78
CA LEU A 422 -5.73 25.92 -9.69
C LEU A 422 -4.81 26.44 -8.56
N GLN A 423 -4.93 27.72 -8.18
CA GLN A 423 -4.09 28.34 -7.15
C GLN A 423 -4.20 27.73 -5.74
N LYS A 424 -5.32 27.04 -5.43
CA LYS A 424 -5.58 26.51 -4.09
C LYS A 424 -4.92 25.16 -3.79
N LEU A 425 -4.43 24.43 -4.81
CA LEU A 425 -4.03 23.03 -4.67
C LEU A 425 -2.54 22.82 -5.03
N PRO A 426 -1.66 22.56 -4.05
CA PRO A 426 -0.21 22.61 -4.26
C PRO A 426 0.34 21.51 -5.19
N THR A 427 -0.33 20.36 -5.33
CA THR A 427 0.18 19.27 -6.19
C THR A 427 -0.06 19.50 -7.68
N VAL A 428 -1.11 20.25 -8.04
CA VAL A 428 -1.55 20.48 -9.43
C VAL A 428 -1.22 21.88 -9.95
N ARG A 429 -0.70 22.77 -9.10
CA ARG A 429 -0.32 24.15 -9.44
C ARG A 429 0.57 24.29 -10.68
N TYR A 430 1.38 23.27 -11.01
CA TYR A 430 2.21 23.29 -12.21
C TYR A 430 1.41 23.42 -13.51
N LEU A 431 0.15 22.93 -13.55
CA LEU A 431 -0.73 22.94 -14.73
C LEU A 431 -1.06 24.36 -15.24
N GLU A 432 -0.93 25.40 -14.43
CA GLU A 432 -1.13 26.80 -14.87
C GLU A 432 -0.04 27.26 -15.86
N ASN A 433 1.21 26.84 -15.65
CA ASN A 433 2.39 27.47 -16.24
C ASN A 433 3.18 26.55 -17.19
N SER A 434 2.91 25.24 -17.19
CA SER A 434 3.79 24.24 -17.78
C SER A 434 3.64 24.01 -19.28
N LEU A 435 2.53 24.43 -19.92
CA LEU A 435 2.40 24.34 -21.39
C LEU A 435 3.14 25.44 -22.16
N TYR A 436 3.38 26.60 -21.52
CA TYR A 436 3.84 27.80 -22.22
C TYR A 436 5.30 28.19 -21.89
N LYS A 437 5.94 27.49 -20.96
CA LYS A 437 7.35 27.73 -20.59
C LYS A 437 8.27 26.81 -21.39
N ASN A 438 8.91 27.37 -22.42
CA ASN A 438 10.07 26.77 -23.04
C ASN A 438 11.28 26.95 -22.11
N ILE A 439 11.79 25.85 -21.55
CA ILE A 439 12.94 25.86 -20.64
C ILE A 439 14.12 25.20 -21.37
N PRO A 440 15.25 25.91 -21.59
CA PRO A 440 16.43 25.33 -22.23
C PRO A 440 17.02 24.22 -21.35
N PHE A 441 17.72 23.25 -21.96
CA PHE A 441 18.37 22.18 -21.21
C PHE A 441 19.45 22.70 -20.25
N GLU A 442 19.41 22.19 -19.01
CA GLU A 442 20.42 22.44 -17.98
C GLU A 442 20.66 21.15 -17.18
N LYS A 443 21.92 20.88 -16.80
CA LYS A 443 22.29 19.75 -15.91
C LYS A 443 21.90 20.07 -14.45
N SER A 444 20.61 20.23 -14.18
CA SER A 444 20.07 20.58 -12.85
C SER A 444 18.83 19.75 -12.48
N ILE A 445 18.63 19.52 -11.17
CA ILE A 445 17.44 18.81 -10.66
C ILE A 445 16.18 19.66 -10.91
N GLU A 446 16.30 20.98 -10.85
CA GLU A 446 15.21 21.93 -11.08
C GLU A 446 14.74 21.88 -12.54
N TRP A 447 15.66 21.73 -13.49
CA TRP A 447 15.33 21.44 -14.88
C TRP A 447 14.58 20.11 -15.03
N ILE A 448 15.07 19.02 -14.43
CA ILE A 448 14.40 17.70 -14.49
C ILE A 448 12.97 17.78 -13.93
N ILE A 449 12.77 18.44 -12.79
CA ILE A 449 11.42 18.64 -12.20
C ILE A 449 10.52 19.41 -13.17
N SER A 450 11.04 20.47 -13.78
CA SER A 450 10.29 21.31 -14.72
C SER A 450 9.93 20.57 -16.01
N ALA A 451 10.87 19.79 -16.56
CA ALA A 451 10.66 18.95 -17.73
C ALA A 451 9.63 17.83 -17.46
N LEU A 452 9.64 17.22 -16.27
CA LEU A 452 8.62 16.26 -15.84
C LEU A 452 7.23 16.92 -15.68
N GLN A 453 7.16 18.16 -15.17
CA GLN A 453 5.90 18.93 -15.08
C GLN A 453 5.33 19.29 -16.46
N GLN A 454 6.19 19.73 -17.40
CA GLN A 454 5.80 20.00 -18.80
C GLN A 454 5.32 18.71 -19.48
N THR A 455 6.04 17.62 -19.31
CA THR A 455 5.68 16.28 -19.82
C THR A 455 4.33 15.81 -19.28
N ALA A 456 4.09 15.93 -17.97
CA ALA A 456 2.83 15.56 -17.33
C ALA A 456 1.66 16.39 -17.85
N ALA A 457 1.83 17.71 -17.98
CA ALA A 457 0.81 18.61 -18.51
C ALA A 457 0.50 18.34 -19.99
N GLY A 458 1.51 18.08 -20.81
CA GLY A 458 1.35 17.71 -22.22
C GLY A 458 0.57 16.40 -22.40
N LYS A 459 0.80 15.40 -21.55
CA LYS A 459 0.00 14.16 -21.51
C LYS A 459 -1.46 14.43 -21.14
N ILE A 460 -1.71 15.28 -20.15
CA ILE A 460 -3.07 15.64 -19.70
C ILE A 460 -3.81 16.41 -20.80
N ASP A 461 -3.16 17.36 -21.47
CA ASP A 461 -3.73 18.09 -22.60
C ASP A 461 -4.12 17.17 -23.77
N ILE A 462 -3.22 16.26 -24.17
CA ILE A 462 -3.51 15.25 -25.20
C ILE A 462 -4.68 14.36 -24.78
N ALA A 463 -4.72 13.88 -23.54
CA ALA A 463 -5.82 13.08 -23.02
C ALA A 463 -7.15 13.85 -23.07
N ASN A 464 -7.16 15.13 -22.65
CA ASN A 464 -8.35 15.97 -22.71
C ASN A 464 -8.82 16.22 -24.16
N ARG A 465 -7.90 16.49 -25.10
CA ARG A 465 -8.24 16.62 -26.53
C ARG A 465 -8.84 15.34 -27.10
N HIS A 466 -8.33 14.17 -26.74
CA HIS A 466 -8.92 12.89 -27.16
C HIS A 466 -10.29 12.61 -26.52
N ILE A 467 -10.53 13.04 -25.27
CA ILE A 467 -11.85 12.92 -24.64
C ILE A 467 -12.88 13.77 -25.39
N LEU A 468 -12.57 15.06 -25.64
CA LEU A 468 -13.43 15.97 -26.41
C LEU A 468 -13.67 15.46 -27.86
N ALA A 469 -12.68 14.82 -28.49
CA ALA A 469 -12.81 14.20 -29.81
C ALA A 469 -13.66 12.91 -29.82
N ASN A 470 -13.71 12.17 -28.70
CA ASN A 470 -14.59 11.02 -28.54
C ASN A 470 -16.04 11.47 -28.24
N GLU A 471 -16.22 12.52 -27.44
CA GLU A 471 -17.53 13.11 -27.12
C GLU A 471 -18.19 13.77 -28.34
N SER A 472 -17.39 14.27 -29.29
CA SER A 472 -17.85 14.77 -30.60
C SER A 472 -17.97 13.69 -31.69
N GLY A 473 -17.77 12.40 -31.36
CA GLY A 473 -18.07 11.27 -32.25
C GLY A 473 -17.03 10.91 -33.31
N VAL A 474 -15.84 11.51 -33.31
CA VAL A 474 -14.83 11.33 -34.38
C VAL A 474 -13.66 10.41 -33.96
N GLY A 475 -13.53 10.08 -32.67
CA GLY A 475 -12.37 9.34 -32.13
C GLY A 475 -12.50 7.81 -32.07
N LYS A 476 -11.44 7.10 -32.52
CA LYS A 476 -11.23 5.68 -32.19
C LYS A 476 -10.81 5.56 -30.70
N ARG A 477 -11.41 4.61 -29.97
CA ARG A 477 -11.04 4.25 -28.58
C ARG A 477 -9.54 3.95 -28.49
N THR A 478 -8.77 4.86 -27.90
CA THR A 478 -7.31 4.75 -27.75
C THR A 478 -6.93 4.73 -26.27
N ARG A 479 -5.89 3.96 -25.90
CA ARG A 479 -5.45 3.78 -24.50
C ARG A 479 -5.00 5.11 -23.90
N MET A 480 -5.34 5.36 -22.63
CA MET A 480 -4.80 6.52 -21.91
C MET A 480 -3.27 6.38 -21.72
N PRO A 481 -2.49 7.45 -21.92
CA PRO A 481 -1.05 7.42 -21.66
C PRO A 481 -0.76 7.31 -20.15
N GLY A 482 0.34 6.63 -19.81
CA GLY A 482 0.78 6.46 -18.42
C GLY A 482 1.08 7.82 -17.77
N ILE A 483 0.43 8.10 -16.64
CA ILE A 483 0.59 9.34 -15.87
C ILE A 483 1.90 9.25 -15.07
N THR A 484 2.92 9.95 -15.54
CA THR A 484 4.15 10.20 -14.78
C THR A 484 3.91 11.39 -13.85
N LEU A 485 4.04 11.23 -12.53
CA LEU A 485 3.91 12.34 -11.59
C LEU A 485 5.20 13.18 -11.54
N PRO A 486 5.09 14.52 -11.46
CA PRO A 486 6.24 15.36 -11.13
C PRO A 486 6.63 15.22 -9.65
N LEU A 487 7.94 15.20 -9.39
CA LEU A 487 8.52 15.20 -8.05
C LEU A 487 8.43 16.59 -7.40
N SER A 488 7.35 16.85 -6.65
CA SER A 488 7.23 18.07 -5.82
C SER A 488 7.94 17.94 -4.46
N CYS A 489 9.26 17.73 -4.48
CA CYS A 489 10.04 17.66 -3.24
C CYS A 489 10.52 19.06 -2.80
N LYS A 490 10.05 19.54 -1.63
CA LYS A 490 10.68 20.71 -0.97
C LYS A 490 12.08 20.32 -0.49
N LEU A 491 13.11 20.75 -1.21
CA LEU A 491 14.50 20.60 -0.82
C LEU A 491 14.79 21.36 0.49
N ARG A 492 14.98 20.64 1.60
CA ARG A 492 15.61 21.24 2.81
C ARG A 492 17.06 21.65 2.50
N GLN A 493 17.52 22.75 3.06
CA GLN A 493 18.83 23.36 2.73
C GLN A 493 20.09 22.60 3.19
N SER A 494 19.97 21.42 3.81
CA SER A 494 21.11 20.69 4.41
C SER A 494 21.05 19.17 4.22
N TRP A 495 20.98 18.72 2.96
CA TRP A 495 21.20 17.32 2.61
C TRP A 495 22.70 17.00 2.58
N GLY A 496 23.10 15.90 3.23
CA GLY A 496 24.46 15.37 3.07
C GLY A 496 24.71 14.86 1.64
N LEU A 497 25.95 14.98 1.15
CA LEU A 497 26.35 14.70 -0.24
C LEU A 497 25.73 13.43 -0.84
N VAL A 498 25.77 12.31 -0.10
CA VAL A 498 25.22 11.02 -0.54
C VAL A 498 23.70 11.05 -0.79
N LEU A 499 22.94 11.81 -0.01
CA LEU A 499 21.49 11.96 -0.23
C LEU A 499 21.19 12.84 -1.44
N LYS A 500 22.05 13.83 -1.75
CA LYS A 500 21.96 14.61 -3.00
C LYS A 500 22.21 13.72 -4.21
N GLN A 501 23.29 12.92 -4.20
CA GLN A 501 23.61 11.96 -5.25
C GLN A 501 22.49 10.92 -5.48
N LEU A 502 21.87 10.41 -4.42
CA LEU A 502 20.73 9.50 -4.53
C LEU A 502 19.48 10.18 -5.12
N LEU A 503 19.23 11.45 -4.79
CA LEU A 503 18.13 12.22 -5.39
C LEU A 503 18.38 12.50 -6.87
N GLU A 504 19.60 12.89 -7.23
CA GLU A 504 20.04 13.06 -8.62
C GLU A 504 19.89 11.75 -9.40
N LEU A 505 20.33 10.62 -8.83
CA LEU A 505 20.17 9.30 -9.45
C LEU A 505 18.70 8.95 -9.68
N TYR A 506 17.82 9.20 -8.70
CA TYR A 506 16.38 8.97 -8.86
C TYR A 506 15.79 9.83 -9.99
N ALA A 507 16.13 11.12 -10.02
CA ALA A 507 15.63 12.09 -10.99
C ALA A 507 16.09 11.73 -12.41
N VAL A 508 17.40 11.52 -12.60
CA VAL A 508 18.03 11.16 -13.89
C VAL A 508 17.50 9.81 -14.40
N HIS A 509 17.39 8.79 -13.54
CA HIS A 509 16.82 7.50 -13.94
C HIS A 509 15.33 7.62 -14.33
N THR A 510 14.55 8.44 -13.63
CA THR A 510 13.11 8.63 -13.91
C THR A 510 12.87 9.35 -15.25
N ILE A 511 13.67 10.40 -15.55
CA ILE A 511 13.55 11.13 -16.82
C ILE A 511 14.05 10.28 -18.01
N LEU A 512 15.12 9.49 -17.83
CA LEU A 512 15.58 8.52 -18.84
C LEU A 512 14.60 7.37 -19.11
N ARG A 513 13.85 6.91 -18.09
CA ARG A 513 12.70 5.99 -18.31
C ARG A 513 11.56 6.63 -19.10
N SER A 514 11.53 7.97 -19.20
CA SER A 514 10.47 8.76 -19.83
C SER A 514 10.93 9.47 -21.11
N THR A 515 12.09 9.12 -21.69
CA THR A 515 12.70 9.83 -22.84
C THR A 515 11.76 10.00 -24.03
N GLY A 516 10.94 9.00 -24.34
CA GLY A 516 9.97 9.11 -25.45
C GLY A 516 8.88 10.16 -25.23
N ASP A 517 8.51 10.43 -23.98
CA ASP A 517 7.61 11.53 -23.64
C ASP A 517 8.38 12.87 -23.55
N LEU A 518 9.60 12.86 -23.01
CA LEU A 518 10.47 14.03 -22.91
C LEU A 518 10.70 14.68 -24.29
N LEU A 519 11.12 13.89 -25.27
CA LEU A 519 11.36 14.34 -26.66
C LEU A 519 10.08 14.80 -27.37
N ARG A 520 8.90 14.45 -26.85
CA ARG A 520 7.60 14.81 -27.44
C ARG A 520 7.06 16.14 -26.90
N PHE A 521 7.31 16.44 -25.63
CA PHE A 521 6.68 17.56 -24.91
C PHE A 521 7.66 18.67 -24.50
N THR A 522 8.97 18.48 -24.70
CA THR A 522 10.01 19.46 -24.37
C THR A 522 10.95 19.66 -25.56
N ASN A 523 11.73 20.74 -25.56
CA ASN A 523 12.72 21.03 -26.61
C ASN A 523 14.05 20.27 -26.40
N THR A 524 14.03 19.12 -25.73
CA THR A 524 15.22 18.31 -25.46
C THR A 524 15.71 17.64 -26.75
N LEU A 525 17.01 17.74 -27.05
CA LEU A 525 17.65 17.13 -28.23
C LEU A 525 18.32 15.80 -27.86
N SER A 526 18.66 14.97 -28.86
CA SER A 526 19.34 13.67 -28.63
C SER A 526 20.63 13.80 -27.80
N LYS A 527 21.44 14.83 -28.11
CA LYS A 527 22.66 15.18 -27.36
C LYS A 527 22.42 15.42 -25.87
N ASP A 528 21.25 15.94 -25.50
CA ASP A 528 20.92 16.26 -24.11
C ASP A 528 20.55 14.97 -23.35
N VAL A 529 20.00 13.97 -24.05
CA VAL A 529 19.78 12.62 -23.53
C VAL A 529 21.11 11.89 -23.29
N GLU A 530 22.09 12.05 -24.18
CA GLU A 530 23.46 11.53 -24.00
C GLU A 530 24.12 12.14 -22.74
N VAL A 531 23.96 13.46 -22.50
CA VAL A 531 24.43 14.10 -21.25
C VAL A 531 23.73 13.52 -20.01
N LEU A 532 22.43 13.23 -20.08
CA LEU A 532 21.70 12.56 -18.99
C LEU A 532 22.19 11.10 -18.76
N GLN A 533 22.55 10.37 -19.82
CA GLN A 533 23.13 9.03 -19.71
C GLN A 533 24.52 9.06 -19.06
N THR A 534 25.40 9.95 -19.50
CA THR A 534 26.73 10.16 -18.88
C THR A 534 26.58 10.53 -17.40
N TRP A 535 25.65 11.42 -17.07
CA TRP A 535 25.38 11.80 -15.68
C TRP A 535 24.87 10.61 -14.84
N LEU A 536 24.08 9.70 -15.43
CA LEU A 536 23.67 8.48 -14.75
C LEU A 536 24.89 7.61 -14.39
N GLU A 537 25.81 7.40 -15.33
CA GLU A 537 27.02 6.58 -15.13
C GLU A 537 27.97 7.20 -14.09
N GLU A 538 28.20 8.51 -14.15
CA GLU A 538 28.93 9.28 -13.12
C GLU A 538 28.34 9.02 -11.71
N LEU A 539 27.01 9.06 -11.58
CA LEU A 539 26.31 8.85 -10.30
C LEU A 539 26.40 7.40 -9.81
N LEU A 540 26.34 6.41 -10.71
CA LEU A 540 26.53 5.00 -10.35
C LEU A 540 27.92 4.78 -9.73
N ALA A 541 28.97 5.31 -10.38
CA ALA A 541 30.34 5.24 -9.88
C ALA A 541 30.51 5.96 -8.51
N CYS A 542 29.88 7.13 -8.32
CA CYS A 542 29.91 7.86 -7.05
C CYS A 542 29.21 7.12 -5.89
N ILE A 543 28.16 6.35 -6.19
CA ILE A 543 27.35 5.65 -5.19
C ILE A 543 27.94 4.27 -4.84
N ARG A 544 28.66 3.62 -5.77
CA ARG A 544 29.35 2.32 -5.58
C ARG A 544 30.13 2.16 -4.25
N PRO A 545 30.99 3.08 -3.79
CA PRO A 545 31.70 2.94 -2.52
C PRO A 545 30.77 3.07 -1.29
N ASN A 546 29.65 3.79 -1.43
CA ASN A 546 28.70 4.05 -0.35
C ASN A 546 27.57 3.02 -0.27
N ALA A 547 27.32 2.24 -1.32
CA ALA A 547 26.15 1.37 -1.50
C ALA A 547 25.85 0.46 -0.28
N VAL A 548 26.85 -0.24 0.24
CA VAL A 548 26.70 -1.12 1.41
C VAL A 548 26.38 -0.31 2.68
N GLY A 549 27.12 0.79 2.90
CA GLY A 549 26.89 1.69 4.05
C GLY A 549 25.54 2.42 4.01
N ILE A 550 24.96 2.60 2.81
CA ILE A 550 23.60 3.13 2.64
C ILE A 550 22.57 2.08 3.06
N VAL A 551 22.65 0.84 2.57
CA VAL A 551 21.64 -0.19 2.90
C VAL A 551 21.73 -0.64 4.36
N ASP A 552 22.91 -0.62 4.96
CA ASP A 552 23.09 -0.89 6.39
C ASP A 552 22.38 0.14 7.28
N ARG A 553 22.23 1.40 6.81
CA ARG A 553 21.44 2.43 7.50
C ARG A 553 19.93 2.18 7.48
N PHE A 554 19.42 1.27 6.64
CA PHE A 554 18.02 0.81 6.73
C PHE A 554 17.76 -0.11 7.94
N ARG A 555 18.82 -0.58 8.62
CA ARG A 555 18.77 -1.30 9.90
C ARG A 555 17.87 -2.53 9.93
N TYR A 556 17.89 -3.36 8.90
CA TYR A 556 17.38 -4.72 9.05
C TYR A 556 18.31 -5.52 9.98
N ALA A 557 17.75 -6.08 11.04
CA ALA A 557 18.44 -7.09 11.83
C ALA A 557 18.68 -8.32 10.95
N ARG A 558 19.70 -9.15 11.25
CA ARG A 558 19.82 -10.47 10.59
C ARG A 558 18.50 -11.25 10.66
N ARG A 559 17.70 -11.09 11.72
CA ARG A 559 16.35 -11.69 11.84
C ARG A 559 15.23 -11.08 10.98
N SER A 560 15.30 -9.82 10.54
CA SER A 560 14.32 -9.24 9.59
C SER A 560 14.75 -9.34 8.13
N ALA A 561 16.06 -9.41 7.88
CA ALA A 561 16.59 -9.72 6.55
C ALA A 561 16.58 -11.23 6.24
N LEU A 562 16.68 -12.10 7.27
CA LEU A 562 17.00 -13.55 7.23
C LEU A 562 17.44 -14.07 5.88
N VAL A 563 18.65 -13.67 5.53
CA VAL A 563 19.45 -14.28 4.50
C VAL A 563 19.95 -15.61 5.06
N GLY A 564 19.81 -16.70 4.30
CA GLY A 564 20.52 -17.96 4.54
C GLY A 564 21.98 -17.95 4.06
N PHE A 565 22.54 -16.77 3.80
CA PHE A 565 23.88 -16.48 3.28
C PHE A 565 24.51 -15.35 4.11
#